data_AF-A0A376PW88-F1
#
_entry.id   AF-A0A376PW88-F1
#
_cell.length_a   1.000
_cell.length_b   1.000
_cell.length_c   1.000
_cell.angle_alpha   90.00
_cell.angle_beta   90.00
_cell.angle_gamma   90.00
#
_symmetry.space_group_name_H-M   'P 1'
#
loop_
_entity.id
_entity.type
_entity.pdbx_description
1 polymer ?
#
loop_
_entity_poly.entity_id
_entity_poly.type
_entity_poly.pdbx_seq_one_letter_code
_entity_poly.pdbx_strand_id
1 'polypeptide(L)'
;MAVSYYEEMIGKFGEAELKEFVKIIYDKDVISRLATQTCASRYKHIASNFVSRTTNQITSQALNAIIASTALQLPNLSKATAYDKLIRSY
;
A
#
# COMPACT_ATOMS: atom_id res chain seq x y z
N MET A 1 9.17 18.35 -15.97
CA MET A 1 9.41 16.93 -16.26
C MET A 1 9.86 16.18 -14.99
N ALA A 2 9.07 16.27 -13.90
CA ALA A 2 9.40 15.59 -12.64
C ALA A 2 8.66 14.24 -12.50
N VAL A 3 7.47 14.13 -13.10
CA VAL A 3 6.61 12.94 -13.03
C VAL A 3 7.31 11.70 -13.60
N SER A 4 7.92 11.80 -14.78
CA SER A 4 8.65 10.69 -15.41
C SER A 4 9.82 10.19 -14.56
N TYR A 5 10.55 11.10 -13.90
CA TYR A 5 11.65 10.72 -13.00
C TYR A 5 11.15 9.93 -11.78
N TYR A 6 10.02 10.33 -11.20
CA TYR A 6 9.42 9.60 -10.09
C TYR A 6 8.86 8.25 -10.52
N GLU A 7 8.26 8.16 -11.72
CA GLU A 7 7.79 6.88 -12.27
C GLU A 7 8.94 5.91 -12.52
N GLU A 8 10.08 6.36 -13.05
CA GLU A 8 11.29 5.54 -13.19
C GLU A 8 11.85 5.10 -11.83
N MET A 9 11.88 6.01 -10.84
CA MET A 9 12.35 5.70 -9.50
C MET A 9 11.45 4.65 -8.83
N ILE A 10 10.13 4.85 -8.88
CA ILE A 10 9.14 3.89 -8.37
C ILE A 10 9.26 2.57 -9.14
N GLY A 11 9.54 2.62 -10.44
CA GLY A 11 9.83 1.46 -11.29
C GLY A 11 11.02 0.60 -10.84
N LYS A 12 11.91 1.16 -10.00
CA LYS A 12 13.07 0.45 -9.43
C LYS A 12 12.86 -0.03 -7.99
N PHE A 13 11.71 0.26 -7.38
CA PHE A 13 11.38 -0.24 -6.03
C PHE A 13 11.52 -1.76 -5.97
N GLY A 14 12.28 -2.22 -4.98
CA GLY A 14 12.43 -3.62 -4.63
C GLY A 14 11.59 -3.97 -3.40
N GLU A 15 11.87 -5.13 -2.84
CA GLU A 15 11.05 -5.70 -1.77
C GLU A 15 11.03 -4.86 -0.49
N ALA A 16 12.13 -4.19 -0.15
CA ALA A 16 12.22 -3.33 1.03
C ALA A 16 11.27 -2.13 0.91
N GLU A 17 11.24 -1.49 -0.25
CA GLU A 17 10.36 -0.35 -0.53
C GLU A 17 8.88 -0.78 -0.58
N LEU A 18 8.60 -1.96 -1.15
CA LEU A 18 7.23 -2.51 -1.16
C LEU A 18 6.74 -2.89 0.24
N LYS A 19 7.63 -3.43 1.08
CA LYS A 19 7.36 -3.70 2.50
C LYS A 19 7.03 -2.42 3.25
N GLU A 20 7.77 -1.34 2.99
CA GLU A 20 7.49 -0.04 3.61
C GLU A 20 6.16 0.55 3.12
N PHE A 21 5.88 0.42 1.82
CA PHE A 21 4.60 0.86 1.26
C PHE A 21 3.40 0.20 1.95
N VAL A 22 3.42 -1.11 2.19
CA VAL A 22 2.31 -1.78 2.88
C VAL A 22 2.22 -1.44 4.38
N LYS A 23 3.30 -0.93 4.98
CA LYS A 23 3.36 -0.47 6.37
C LYS A 23 2.98 1.00 6.54
N ILE A 24 3.03 1.80 5.48
CA ILE A 24 2.78 3.24 5.57
C ILE A 24 1.36 3.56 6.06
N ILE A 25 0.43 2.60 5.96
CA ILE A 25 -0.95 2.69 6.45
C ILE A 25 -1.08 2.71 7.98
N TYR A 26 0.02 2.54 8.71
CA TYR A 26 0.09 2.75 10.16
C TYR A 26 0.41 4.20 10.54
N ASP A 27 0.87 5.01 9.57
CA ASP A 27 1.15 6.41 9.79
C ASP A 27 -0.16 7.22 9.89
N LYS A 28 -0.26 8.06 10.92
CA LYS A 28 -1.48 8.83 11.21
C LYS A 28 -1.80 9.87 10.14
N ASP A 29 -0.78 10.49 9.55
CA ASP A 29 -0.96 11.50 8.51
C ASP A 29 -1.41 10.85 7.20
N VAL A 30 -0.88 9.66 6.90
CA VAL A 30 -1.35 8.85 5.77
C VAL A 30 -2.81 8.44 5.96
N ILE A 31 -3.18 7.90 7.12
CA ILE A 31 -4.57 7.54 7.43
C ILE A 31 -5.52 8.72 7.22
N SER A 32 -5.14 9.90 7.71
CA SER A 32 -5.92 11.14 7.54
C SER A 32 -6.14 11.49 6.07
N ARG A 33 -5.11 11.37 5.23
CA ARG A 33 -5.21 11.61 3.78
C ARG A 33 -6.06 10.55 3.07
N LEU A 34 -5.91 9.28 3.45
CA LEU A 34 -6.67 8.15 2.88
C LEU A 34 -8.17 8.24 3.18
N ALA A 35 -8.60 9.03 4.16
CA ALA A 35 -10.03 9.30 4.41
C ALA A 35 -10.70 10.03 3.22
N THR A 36 -9.92 10.68 2.35
CA THR A 36 -10.45 11.27 1.12
C THR A 36 -10.53 10.23 -0.01
N GLN A 37 -11.66 10.20 -0.72
CA GLN A 37 -11.91 9.19 -1.76
C GLN A 37 -10.86 9.20 -2.88
N THR A 38 -10.40 10.39 -3.28
CA THR A 38 -9.37 10.55 -4.32
C THR A 38 -8.02 9.95 -3.89
N CYS A 39 -7.58 10.19 -2.66
CA CYS A 39 -6.32 9.62 -2.16
C CYS A 39 -6.44 8.11 -1.98
N ALA A 40 -7.57 7.60 -1.46
CA ALA A 40 -7.80 6.17 -1.36
C ALA A 40 -7.73 5.48 -2.73
N SER A 41 -8.39 6.06 -3.75
CA SER A 41 -8.36 5.52 -5.11
C SER A 41 -6.94 5.50 -5.70
N ARG A 42 -6.19 6.60 -5.55
CA ARG A 42 -4.79 6.68 -6.01
C ARG A 42 -3.87 5.70 -5.28
N TYR A 43 -4.03 5.56 -3.97
CA TYR A 43 -3.25 4.62 -3.17
C TYR A 43 -3.48 3.17 -3.61
N LYS A 44 -4.75 2.80 -3.85
CA LYS A 44 -5.10 1.49 -4.40
C LYS A 44 -4.50 1.26 -5.79
N HIS A 45 -4.52 2.27 -6.65
CA HIS A 45 -3.92 2.18 -7.98
C HIS A 45 -2.41 1.93 -7.91
N ILE A 46 -1.70 2.62 -7.01
CA ILE A 46 -0.27 2.38 -6.76
C ILE A 46 -0.05 0.95 -6.26
N ALA A 47 -0.87 0.46 -5.33
CA ALA A 47 -0.78 -0.91 -4.84
C ALA A 47 -0.95 -1.95 -5.97
N SER A 48 -1.89 -1.74 -6.89
CA SER A 48 -2.09 -2.61 -8.06
C SER A 48 -0.84 -2.69 -8.95
N ASN A 49 -0.10 -1.59 -9.09
CA ASN A 49 1.13 -1.56 -9.89
C ASN A 49 2.29 -2.33 -9.22
N PHE A 50 2.19 -2.62 -7.93
CA PHE A 50 3.23 -3.33 -7.17
C PHE A 50 3.00 -4.84 -7.05
N VAL A 51 1.78 -5.33 -7.23
CA VAL A 51 1.47 -6.77 -7.07
C VAL A 51 2.30 -7.64 -8.01
N SER A 52 2.46 -7.24 -9.27
CA SER A 52 3.26 -7.98 -10.25
C SER A 52 4.78 -7.85 -10.05
N ARG A 53 5.21 -7.06 -9.05
CA ARG A 53 6.61 -6.70 -8.83
C ARG A 53 7.23 -7.29 -7.58
N THR A 54 6.46 -8.08 -6.82
CA THR A 54 6.93 -8.81 -5.65
C THR A 54 6.72 -10.31 -5.83
N THR A 55 7.67 -11.11 -5.34
CA THR A 55 7.53 -12.56 -5.19
C THR A 55 7.24 -12.96 -3.74
N ASN A 56 7.27 -12.00 -2.81
CA ASN A 56 6.99 -12.23 -1.40
C ASN A 56 5.48 -12.39 -1.17
N GLN A 57 5.11 -13.53 -0.61
CA GLN A 57 3.73 -13.89 -0.34
C GLN A 57 3.06 -12.93 0.65
N ILE A 58 3.79 -12.45 1.67
CA ILE A 58 3.25 -11.53 2.68
C ILE A 58 2.92 -10.18 2.03
N THR A 59 3.86 -9.66 1.25
CA THR A 59 3.74 -8.40 0.50
C THR A 59 2.60 -8.46 -0.50
N SER A 60 2.53 -9.54 -1.28
CA SER A 60 1.45 -9.77 -2.23
C SER A 60 0.08 -9.83 -1.55
N GLN A 61 -0.04 -10.54 -0.42
CA GLN A 61 -1.30 -10.58 0.34
C GLN A 61 -1.68 -9.20 0.90
N ALA A 62 -0.72 -8.43 1.41
CA ALA A 62 -0.97 -7.09 1.95
C ALA A 62 -1.41 -6.11 0.85
N LEU A 63 -0.75 -6.14 -0.30
CA LEU A 63 -1.14 -5.35 -1.47
C LEU A 63 -2.55 -5.72 -1.95
N ASN A 64 -2.87 -7.01 -2.01
CA ASN A 64 -4.22 -7.46 -2.38
C ASN A 64 -5.28 -7.02 -1.37
N ALA A 65 -4.99 -7.01 -0.07
CA ALA A 65 -5.89 -6.49 0.95
C ALA A 65 -6.15 -4.98 0.78
N ILE A 66 -5.12 -4.20 0.43
CA ILE A 66 -5.26 -2.77 0.10
C ILE A 66 -6.17 -2.59 -1.13
N ILE A 67 -5.96 -3.36 -2.19
CA ILE A 67 -6.73 -3.27 -3.44
C ILE A 67 -8.19 -3.68 -3.23
N ALA A 68 -8.45 -4.68 -2.40
CA ALA A 68 -9.80 -5.14 -2.09
C ALA A 68 -10.57 -4.18 -1.17
N SER A 69 -9.88 -3.36 -0.38
CA SER A 69 -10.50 -2.45 0.59
C SER A 69 -11.31 -1.35 -0.09
N THR A 70 -12.50 -1.05 0.45
CA THR A 70 -13.25 0.15 0.06
C THR A 70 -12.57 1.43 0.59
N ALA A 71 -12.94 2.59 0.05
CA ALA A 71 -12.39 3.87 0.51
C ALA A 71 -12.65 4.15 2.00
N LEU A 72 -13.75 3.63 2.58
CA LEU A 72 -14.07 3.78 4.00
C LEU A 72 -13.30 2.78 4.89
N GLN A 73 -12.95 1.60 4.35
CA GLN A 73 -12.21 0.57 5.06
C GLN A 73 -10.71 0.85 5.07
N LEU A 74 -10.18 1.42 3.99
CA LEU A 74 -8.74 1.62 3.79
C LEU A 74 -8.07 2.38 4.96
N PRO A 75 -8.60 3.51 5.48
CA PRO A 75 -8.00 4.20 6.63
C PRO A 75 -8.00 3.36 7.93
N ASN A 76 -8.84 2.34 8.01
CA ASN A 76 -8.95 1.45 9.17
C ASN A 76 -8.30 0.09 8.95
N LEU A 77 -7.65 -0.14 7.79
CA LEU A 77 -7.07 -1.44 7.45
C LEU A 77 -5.95 -1.84 8.43
N SER A 78 -5.15 -0.87 8.92
CA SER A 78 -4.14 -1.10 9.96
C SER A 78 -4.71 -1.57 11.30
N LYS A 79 -6.00 -1.32 11.55
CA LYS A 79 -6.70 -1.80 12.76
C LYS A 79 -7.32 -3.17 12.57
N ALA A 80 -7.40 -3.67 11.33
CA ALA A 80 -7.94 -4.99 11.05
C ALA A 80 -6.95 -6.05 11.55
N THR A 81 -7.38 -6.86 12.52
CA THR A 81 -6.53 -7.88 13.16
C THR A 81 -5.85 -8.81 12.16
N ALA A 82 -6.52 -9.18 11.06
CA ALA A 82 -5.94 -10.02 10.03
C ALA A 82 -4.78 -9.33 9.28
N TYR A 83 -4.96 -8.06 8.91
CA TYR A 83 -3.92 -7.27 8.27
C TYR A 83 -2.76 -7.01 9.23
N ASP A 84 -3.04 -6.70 10.50
CA ASP A 84 -2.00 -6.47 11.50
C ASP A 84 -1.15 -7.72 11.76
N LYS A 85 -1.77 -8.89 11.86
CA LYS A 85 -1.05 -10.17 11.97
C LYS A 85 -0.18 -10.45 10.75
N LEU A 86 -0.71 -10.18 9.55
CA LEU A 86 0.03 -10.36 8.30
C LEU A 86 1.29 -9.50 8.27
N ILE A 87 1.17 -8.20 8.58
CA ILE A 87 2.30 -7.26 8.58
C ILE A 87 3.30 -7.55 9.71
N ARG A 88 2.88 -8.15 10.83
CA ARG A 88 3.80 -8.56 11.91
C ARG A 88 4.60 -9.82 11.59
N SER A 89 4.20 -10.60 10.58
CA SER A 89 4.85 -11.86 10.21
C SER A 89 6.07 -11.69 9.28
N TYR A 90 6.49 -10.43 9.08
CA TYR A 90 7.57 -9.99 8.20
C TYR A 90 8.97 -10.10 8.78
#